data_AF-A0A3P3ZPV1-F1
#
_entry.id   AF-A0A3P3ZPV1-F1
#
_cell.length_a   1.000
_cell.length_b   1.000
_cell.length_c   1.000
_cell.angle_alpha   90.00
_cell.angle_beta   90.00
_cell.angle_gamma   90.00
#
_symmetry.space_group_name_H-M   'P 1'
#
loop_
_entity.id
_entity.type
_entity.pdbx_description
1 polymer ?
#
loop_
_entity_poly.entity_id
_entity_poly.type
_entity_poly.pdbx_seq_one_letter_code
_entity_poly.pdbx_strand_id
1 'polypeptide(L)'
;MQKRHENSLNDLLEQVAYEGFASVEKWQMTRWYEQERFSVGIRRDIRNRWDELSSELTWIKNKTIVFAEVKGQILLMHDHVFWGDDN
;
A
#
# COMPACT_ATOMS: atom_id res chain seq x y z
N MET A 1 -6.26 -6.78 14.17
CA MET A 1 -5.77 -5.40 13.99
C MET A 1 -6.55 -4.46 14.91
N GLN A 2 -5.87 -3.49 15.54
CA GLN A 2 -6.52 -2.47 16.37
C GLN A 2 -7.00 -1.30 15.50
N LYS A 3 -8.12 -0.66 15.87
CA LYS A 3 -8.73 0.44 15.09
C LYS A 3 -7.75 1.55 14.71
N ARG A 4 -6.82 1.91 15.60
CA ARG A 4 -5.77 2.92 15.31
C ARG A 4 -4.83 2.49 14.17
N HIS A 5 -4.50 1.19 14.09
CA HIS A 5 -3.63 0.66 13.06
C HIS A 5 -4.37 0.56 11.72
N GLU A 6 -5.68 0.26 11.75
CA GLU A 6 -6.54 0.30 10.56
C GLU A 6 -6.61 1.72 9.99
N ASN A 7 -6.83 2.72 10.85
CA ASN A 7 -6.82 4.12 10.44
C ASN A 7 -5.47 4.50 9.81
N SER A 8 -4.34 4.18 10.47
CA SER A 8 -3.01 4.47 9.91
C SER A 8 -2.74 3.77 8.57
N LEU A 9 -3.28 2.56 8.35
CA LEU A 9 -3.18 1.88 7.08
C LEU A 9 -4.03 2.57 6.00
N ASN A 10 -5.24 3.00 6.34
CA ASN A 10 -6.10 3.73 5.42
C ASN A 10 -5.46 5.07 5.03
N ASP A 11 -4.93 5.83 6.00
CA ASP A 11 -4.21 7.09 5.75
C ASP A 11 -3.02 6.86 4.79
N LEU A 12 -2.28 5.75 4.99
CA LEU A 12 -1.16 5.36 4.12
C LEU A 12 -1.64 5.06 2.69
N LEU A 13 -2.79 4.39 2.52
CA LEU A 13 -3.37 4.09 1.21
C LEU A 13 -3.92 5.33 0.51
N GLU A 14 -4.53 6.25 1.24
CA GLU A 14 -4.91 7.56 0.72
C GLU A 14 -3.68 8.33 0.25
N GLN A 15 -2.60 8.35 1.04
CA GLN A 15 -1.34 8.96 0.62
C GLN A 15 -0.83 8.34 -0.68
N VAL A 16 -0.84 7.01 -0.80
CA VAL A 16 -0.48 6.32 -2.05
C VAL A 16 -1.37 6.80 -3.19
N ALA A 17 -2.69 6.91 -3.01
CA ALA A 17 -3.63 7.35 -4.03
C ALA A 17 -3.42 8.79 -4.54
N TYR A 18 -2.96 9.69 -3.67
CA TYR A 18 -2.73 11.09 -4.02
C TYR A 18 -1.30 11.36 -4.50
N GLU A 19 -0.30 10.71 -3.90
CA GLU A 19 1.12 10.97 -4.14
C GLU A 19 1.77 9.94 -5.10
N GLY A 20 1.08 8.84 -5.40
CA GLY A 20 1.58 7.74 -6.22
C GLY A 20 2.39 6.71 -5.46
N PHE A 21 2.92 7.03 -4.27
CA PHE A 21 3.66 6.10 -3.43
C PHE A 21 3.65 6.50 -1.95
N ALA A 22 3.90 5.53 -1.08
CA ALA A 22 4.21 5.77 0.33
C ALA A 22 5.02 4.59 0.90
N SER A 23 5.85 4.88 1.91
CA SER A 23 6.67 3.87 2.57
C SER A 23 6.32 3.74 4.05
N VAL A 24 6.39 2.52 4.56
CA VAL A 24 6.22 2.21 5.98
C VAL A 24 7.23 1.18 6.41
N GLU A 25 7.72 1.29 7.64
CA GLU A 25 8.63 0.28 8.20
C GLU A 25 7.99 -1.12 8.17
N LYS A 26 8.73 -2.14 7.72
CA LYS A 26 8.21 -3.51 7.62
C LYS A 26 7.75 -4.02 8.97
N TRP A 27 8.50 -3.75 10.04
CA TRP A 27 8.14 -4.16 11.40
C TRP A 27 6.85 -3.47 11.88
N GLN A 28 6.59 -2.24 11.44
CA GLN A 28 5.40 -1.50 11.80
C GLN A 28 4.18 -2.10 11.13
N MET A 29 4.28 -2.40 9.83
CA MET A 29 3.24 -3.11 9.08
C MET A 29 2.93 -4.49 9.68
N THR A 30 3.95 -5.29 10.01
CA THR A 30 3.72 -6.62 10.62
C THR A 30 3.10 -6.50 12.01
N ARG A 31 3.49 -5.49 12.79
CA ARG A 31 2.89 -5.18 14.09
C ARG A 31 1.42 -4.76 13.97
N TRP A 32 1.05 -3.98 12.95
CA TRP A 32 -0.33 -3.61 12.70
C TRP A 32 -1.21 -4.84 12.49
N TYR A 33 -0.72 -5.79 11.68
CA TYR A 33 -1.42 -7.03 11.36
C TYR A 33 -1.30 -8.13 12.44
N GLU A 34 -0.58 -7.88 13.54
CA GLU A 34 -0.34 -8.87 14.60
C GLU A 34 0.29 -10.16 14.06
N GLN A 35 1.20 -10.02 13.09
CA GLN A 35 1.94 -11.12 12.46
C GLN A 35 3.45 -10.96 12.65
N GLU A 36 4.18 -12.08 12.61
CA GLU A 36 5.64 -12.09 12.72
C GLU A 36 6.34 -11.63 11.43
N ARG A 37 5.68 -11.81 10.28
CA ARG A 37 6.27 -11.57 8.95
C ARG A 37 5.31 -10.88 8.01
N PHE A 38 5.87 -10.15 7.05
CA PHE A 38 5.09 -9.52 5.97
C PHE A 38 4.62 -10.60 4.97
N SER A 39 3.44 -11.15 5.22
CA SER A 39 2.93 -12.34 4.54
C SER A 39 2.11 -12.02 3.28
N VAL A 40 1.83 -13.05 2.47
CA VAL A 40 0.89 -12.95 1.34
C VAL A 40 -0.51 -12.54 1.81
N GLY A 41 -0.90 -12.94 3.03
CA GLY A 41 -2.18 -12.55 3.63
C GLY A 41 -2.28 -11.04 3.85
N ILE A 42 -1.21 -10.41 4.34
CA ILE A 42 -1.12 -8.96 4.50
C ILE A 42 -1.25 -8.27 3.13
N ARG A 43 -0.49 -8.74 2.13
CA ARG A 43 -0.55 -8.17 0.76
C ARG A 43 -1.94 -8.27 0.15
N ARG A 44 -2.66 -9.38 0.37
CA ARG A 44 -4.02 -9.58 -0.13
C ARG A 44 -5.00 -8.62 0.55
N ASP A 45 -4.91 -8.46 1.86
CA ASP A 45 -5.77 -7.53 2.61
C ASP A 45 -5.55 -6.09 2.15
N ILE A 46 -4.29 -5.66 1.99
CA ILE A 46 -3.98 -4.32 1.47
C ILE A 46 -4.56 -4.10 0.06
N ARG A 47 -4.48 -5.11 -0.82
CA ARG A 47 -5.09 -5.02 -2.16
C ARG A 47 -6.62 -4.91 -2.09
N ASN A 48 -7.27 -5.68 -1.24
CA ASN A 48 -8.73 -5.58 -1.07
C ASN A 48 -9.13 -4.17 -0.60
N ARG A 49 -8.40 -3.60 0.36
CA ARG A 49 -8.62 -2.23 0.83
C ARG A 49 -8.34 -1.18 -0.24
N TRP A 50 -7.34 -1.42 -1.08
CA TRP A 50 -7.08 -0.58 -2.25
C TRP A 50 -8.25 -0.63 -3.25
N ASP A 51 -8.78 -1.82 -3.52
CA ASP A 51 -9.93 -2.00 -4.41
C ASP A 51 -11.18 -1.31 -3.84
N GLU A 52 -11.42 -1.42 -2.53
CA GLU A 52 -12.46 -0.68 -1.81
C GLU A 52 -12.28 0.83 -1.95
N LEU A 53 -11.08 1.35 -1.67
CA LEU A 53 -10.75 2.77 -1.83
C LEU A 53 -10.96 3.23 -3.28
N SER A 54 -10.61 2.40 -4.26
CA SER A 54 -10.77 2.71 -5.68
C SER A 54 -12.24 2.80 -6.14
N SER A 55 -13.15 2.18 -5.38
CA SER A 55 -14.59 2.31 -5.60
C SER A 55 -15.12 3.69 -5.21
N GLU A 56 -14.48 4.34 -4.24
CA GLU A 56 -14.77 5.71 -3.80
C GLU A 56 -13.99 6.75 -4.64
N LEU A 57 -12.71 6.48 -4.89
CA LEU A 57 -11.79 7.35 -5.63
C LEU A 57 -11.66 6.88 -7.09
N THR A 58 -12.64 7.24 -7.92
CA THR A 58 -12.73 6.73 -9.31
C THR A 58 -11.51 6.97 -10.20
N TRP A 59 -10.66 7.96 -9.91
CA TRP A 59 -9.43 8.23 -10.69
C TRP A 59 -8.30 7.21 -10.45
N ILE A 60 -8.36 6.41 -9.39
CA ILE A 60 -7.43 5.28 -9.16
C ILE A 60 -8.04 3.92 -9.53
N LYS A 61 -9.28 3.87 -10.05
CA LYS A 61 -10.02 2.63 -10.34
C LYS A 61 -9.27 1.63 -11.23
N ASN A 62 -8.48 2.12 -12.18
CA ASN A 62 -7.71 1.27 -13.11
C ASN A 62 -6.27 1.04 -12.66
N LYS A 63 -5.91 1.53 -11.47
CA LYS A 63 -4.54 1.47 -10.95
C LYS A 63 -4.38 0.27 -10.03
N THR A 64 -3.29 -0.46 -10.22
CA THR A 64 -2.94 -1.58 -9.34
C THR A 64 -1.89 -1.15 -8.34
N ILE A 65 -2.13 -1.44 -7.06
CA ILE A 65 -1.12 -1.25 -6.03
C ILE A 65 -0.05 -2.34 -6.09
N VAL A 66 1.21 -1.93 -6.07
CA VAL A 66 2.37 -2.82 -6.05
C VAL A 66 3.24 -2.56 -4.82
N PHE A 67 4.06 -3.56 -4.48
CA PHE A 67 4.82 -3.59 -3.23
C PHE A 67 6.29 -3.86 -3.54
N ALA A 68 7.18 -3.02 -3.03
CA ALA A 68 8.61 -3.24 -3.01
C ALA A 68 9.13 -3.26 -1.57
N GLU A 69 10.18 -4.04 -1.31
CA GLU A 69 10.91 -3.99 -0.03
C GLU A 69 12.26 -3.31 -0.27
N VAL A 70 12.49 -2.19 0.42
CA VAL A 70 13.71 -1.39 0.26
C VAL A 70 14.24 -1.04 1.65
N LYS A 71 15.47 -1.46 1.97
CA LYS A 71 16.16 -1.12 3.23
C LYS A 71 15.31 -1.36 4.51
N GLY A 72 14.51 -2.42 4.54
CA GLY A 72 13.65 -2.77 5.70
C GLY A 72 12.28 -2.08 5.72
N GLN A 73 11.98 -1.25 4.72
CA GLN A 73 10.68 -0.63 4.52
C GLN A 73 9.87 -1.35 3.45
N ILE A 74 8.55 -1.30 3.58
CA ILE A 74 7.60 -1.66 2.54
C ILE A 74 7.20 -0.37 1.82
N LEU A 75 7.53 -0.30 0.54
CA LEU A 75 7.10 0.75 -0.36
C LEU A 75 5.85 0.27 -1.10
N LEU A 76 4.76 1.02 -0.97
CA LEU A 76 3.53 0.86 -1.73
C LEU A 76 3.50 1.92 -2.83
N MET A 77 3.08 1.55 -4.03
CA MET A 77 3.00 2.50 -5.14
C MET A 77 1.91 2.09 -6.14
N HIS A 78 1.43 3.07 -6.89
CA HIS A 78 0.62 2.89 -8.09
C HIS A 78 1.22 3.72 -9.23
N ASP A 79 0.90 3.37 -10.47
CA ASP A 79 1.50 3.92 -11.70
C ASP A 79 3.01 3.63 -11.82
N HIS A 80 3.34 2.63 -12.66
CA HIS A 80 4.69 2.11 -12.84
C HIS A 80 5.67 3.04 -13.59
N VAL A 81 5.28 4.26 -13.97
CA VAL A 81 6.08 5.09 -14.88
C VAL A 81 7.07 5.95 -14.08
N PHE A 82 8.09 5.33 -13.50
CA PHE A 82 9.28 6.04 -12.99
C PHE A 82 10.38 6.20 -14.05
N TRP A 83 10.31 5.42 -15.13
CA TRP A 83 11.14 5.55 -16.30
C TRP A 83 10.19 5.61 -17.48
N GLY A 84 10.08 6.77 -18.13
CA GLY A 84 9.65 6.75 -19.52
C GLY A 84 10.59 5.79 -20.24
N ASP A 85 10.03 4.88 -21.03
CA ASP A 85 10.83 4.31 -22.11
C ASP A 85 11.30 5.51 -22.94
N ASP A 86 12.55 5.93 -22.74
CA ASP A 86 13.30 6.68 -23.73
C ASP A 86 13.45 5.73 -24.93
N ASN A 87 12.43 5.70 -25.79
CA ASN A 87 12.44 5.10 -27.11
C ASN A 87 12.16 6.17 -28.16
#